data_AF-A0A2S4ZWC8-F1
#
_entry.id   AF-A0A2S4ZWC8-F1
#
_cell.length_a   1.000
_cell.length_b   1.000
_cell.length_c   1.000
_cell.angle_alpha   90.00
_cell.angle_beta   90.00
_cell.angle_gamma   90.00
#
_symmetry.space_group_name_H-M   'P 1'
#
loop_
_entity.id
_entity.type
_entity.pdbx_description
1 polymer ?
#
loop_
_entity_poly.entity_id
_entity_poly.type
_entity_poly.pdbx_seq_one_letter_code
_entity_poly.pdbx_strand_id
1 'polypeptide(L)'
;MMRQVQRGPAVPPGPRSAYGDPGPAAPPYGAGVPRQPSYVDGQGHEEGAGYGDYDSGYNTGQVYGGSGGRGPGGTAGAPTRSPRPAPNWRRRIKWTAITLATVLVVTSIATYFWADSKLRREVDLSKVIDRPEGGDGTNYLIVGSDSREGMSKEDEKKLHTGGAEGKRTDSMMILHVGDNGDTLISLPRDSDVVVPSYQGSTSGKTYPAQGRHAKLNATYAEDGPTLLVRTIEANTGLRIDHYVEIGFQGFASIVDAVGGVEINIDKGFKDKWSGADFKAGKQTLNGQQALAFVRTRHAFAASDLQRTKNQQKFLAALAHQVATPSTILNPFKFYPTMGAGLDSLIVDKDMSLWDLGSMFWAMKGVSGGDGTSMNMPISGSVGGNLVWDKAKVKTLVNELNNDEKVTVSGN
;
A
#
# COMPACT_ATOMS: atom_id res chain seq x y z
N MET A 1 -0.85 34.51 69.53
CA MET A 1 0.15 34.15 68.49
C MET A 1 -0.40 34.58 67.14
N MET A 2 0.28 35.53 66.50
CA MET A 2 -0.04 36.08 65.18
C MET A 2 0.31 35.05 64.10
N ARG A 3 -0.50 34.95 63.03
CA ARG A 3 0.01 34.47 61.74
C ARG A 3 -0.60 35.26 60.60
N GLN A 4 0.31 35.85 59.83
CA GLN A 4 0.14 36.87 58.82
C GLN A 4 -0.58 36.34 57.58
N VAL A 5 -1.42 37.20 57.00
CA VAL A 5 -1.85 37.14 55.60
C VAL A 5 -0.79 37.85 54.76
N GLN A 6 -0.16 37.16 53.82
CA GLN A 6 0.81 37.76 52.89
C GLN A 6 0.22 37.74 51.47
N ARG A 7 -0.06 38.95 50.96
CA ARG A 7 -0.45 39.22 49.56
C ARG A 7 0.80 39.21 48.68
N GLY A 8 0.77 38.50 47.56
CA GLY A 8 1.82 38.51 46.54
C GLY A 8 1.83 39.80 45.69
N PRO A 9 2.99 40.24 45.18
CA PRO A 9 3.17 41.55 44.55
C PRO A 9 2.80 41.62 43.06
N ALA A 10 2.61 42.87 42.62
CA ALA A 10 2.10 43.34 41.35
C ALA A 10 3.07 43.25 40.16
N VAL A 11 2.47 43.25 38.96
CA VAL A 11 3.10 43.28 37.63
C VAL A 11 3.78 44.65 37.36
N PRO A 12 5.03 44.69 36.87
CA PRO A 12 5.66 45.95 36.43
C PRO A 12 5.24 46.36 35.00
N PRO A 13 5.18 47.67 34.71
CA PRO A 13 4.75 48.22 33.42
C PRO A 13 5.88 48.26 32.37
N GLY A 14 5.50 48.17 31.09
CA GLY A 14 6.42 48.33 29.97
C GLY A 14 6.79 49.80 29.67
N PRO A 15 7.84 50.06 28.87
CA PRO A 15 8.12 51.39 28.34
C PRO A 15 7.45 51.65 26.98
N ARG A 16 6.81 52.81 26.87
CA ARG A 16 6.31 53.43 25.64
C ARG A 16 7.36 54.36 25.01
N SER A 17 7.44 54.28 23.67
CA SER A 17 7.56 55.33 22.65
C SER A 17 8.56 56.50 22.78
N ALA A 18 9.31 56.78 21.71
CA ALA A 18 9.12 57.96 20.84
C ALA A 18 10.21 58.09 19.76
N TYR A 19 9.86 58.81 18.66
CA TYR A 19 10.56 59.07 17.39
C TYR A 19 10.42 57.95 16.34
N GLY A 20 9.81 58.15 15.17
CA GLY A 20 9.24 59.32 14.52
C GLY A 20 8.95 58.94 13.05
N ASP A 21 7.74 59.28 12.60
CA ASP A 21 7.08 59.27 11.28
C ASP A 21 7.96 59.41 9.99
N PRO A 22 7.45 59.26 8.74
CA PRO A 22 6.06 58.96 8.32
C PRO A 22 5.88 57.98 7.12
N GLY A 23 4.68 57.39 6.96
CA GLY A 23 4.15 57.00 5.64
C GLY A 23 3.39 58.19 4.99
N PRO A 24 2.66 58.09 3.86
CA PRO A 24 2.53 57.04 2.85
C PRO A 24 2.81 57.56 1.41
N ALA A 25 3.05 56.68 0.43
CA ALA A 25 2.81 57.02 -0.99
C ALA A 25 2.76 55.77 -1.90
N ALA A 26 1.62 55.60 -2.57
CA ALA A 26 1.54 55.08 -3.94
C ALA A 26 1.13 56.27 -4.85
N PRO A 27 1.18 56.22 -6.19
CA PRO A 27 1.88 55.35 -7.15
C PRO A 27 2.83 56.18 -8.09
N PRO A 28 3.33 55.61 -9.20
CA PRO A 28 2.91 56.23 -10.46
C PRO A 28 2.52 55.24 -11.57
N TYR A 29 1.58 55.72 -12.38
CA TYR A 29 1.12 55.19 -13.65
C TYR A 29 2.21 55.22 -14.73
N GLY A 30 2.14 54.28 -15.68
CA GLY A 30 2.76 54.48 -16.99
C GLY A 30 2.85 53.23 -17.87
N ALA A 31 1.84 53.08 -18.75
CA ALA A 31 1.86 52.40 -20.06
C ALA A 31 2.21 50.89 -20.09
N GLY A 32 1.47 50.00 -20.72
CA GLY A 32 0.35 50.10 -21.64
C GLY A 32 0.32 48.79 -22.41
N VAL A 33 -0.78 48.04 -22.34
CA VAL A 33 -1.03 46.95 -23.29
C VAL A 33 -2.54 46.89 -23.57
N PRO A 34 -2.98 47.12 -24.81
CA PRO A 34 -4.39 47.30 -25.13
C PRO A 34 -5.18 45.99 -25.20
N ARG A 35 -6.47 46.14 -24.88
CA ARG A 35 -7.53 45.12 -24.91
C ARG A 35 -7.78 44.62 -26.34
N GLN A 36 -7.97 43.31 -26.47
CA GLN A 36 -8.46 42.66 -27.69
C GLN A 36 -9.91 43.10 -27.99
N PRO A 37 -10.23 43.55 -29.21
CA PRO A 37 -11.60 43.80 -29.65
C PRO A 37 -12.32 42.51 -30.07
N SER A 38 -13.59 42.45 -29.69
CA SER A 38 -14.65 41.61 -30.23
C SER A 38 -14.81 41.84 -31.74
N TYR A 39 -14.90 40.77 -32.53
CA TYR A 39 -15.26 40.83 -33.95
C TYR A 39 -16.73 40.47 -34.15
N VAL A 40 -17.46 41.39 -34.80
CA VAL A 40 -18.77 41.23 -35.42
C VAL A 40 -18.58 41.36 -36.93
N ASP A 41 -19.42 40.62 -37.67
CA ASP A 41 -19.56 40.52 -39.12
C ASP A 41 -19.38 41.81 -39.94
N GLY A 42 -18.83 41.66 -41.15
CA GLY A 42 -18.91 42.66 -42.20
C GLY A 42 -18.11 42.32 -43.46
N GLN A 43 -18.82 42.17 -44.58
CA GLN A 43 -18.39 41.77 -45.93
C GLN A 43 -17.38 42.70 -46.63
N GLY A 44 -16.63 42.15 -47.60
CA GLY A 44 -16.19 42.87 -48.81
C GLY A 44 -14.79 42.50 -49.35
N HIS A 45 -14.76 41.81 -50.51
CA HIS A 45 -13.85 41.90 -51.69
C HIS A 45 -12.40 42.43 -51.50
N GLU A 46 -11.31 41.87 -52.04
CA GLU A 46 -11.03 41.30 -53.38
C GLU A 46 -9.62 40.63 -53.41
N GLU A 47 -9.45 39.68 -54.34
CA GLU A 47 -8.22 39.21 -55.05
C GLU A 47 -6.96 38.66 -54.33
N GLY A 48 -6.55 37.45 -54.74
CA GLY A 48 -5.15 36.98 -54.62
C GLY A 48 -4.98 35.46 -54.54
N ALA A 49 -4.50 34.84 -55.61
CA ALA A 49 -4.39 33.41 -55.86
C ALA A 49 -3.38 32.62 -54.98
N GLY A 50 -3.61 31.30 -54.81
CA GLY A 50 -2.52 30.33 -54.62
C GLY A 50 -2.80 29.09 -53.76
N TYR A 51 -3.16 27.98 -54.43
CA TYR A 51 -2.86 26.56 -54.16
C TYR A 51 -2.92 25.94 -52.74
N GLY A 52 -3.72 24.86 -52.62
CA GLY A 52 -3.43 23.70 -51.76
C GLY A 52 -4.57 23.26 -50.84
N ASP A 53 -5.60 22.59 -51.36
CA ASP A 53 -6.71 22.02 -50.58
C ASP A 53 -6.61 20.49 -50.50
N TYR A 54 -6.89 19.96 -49.30
CA TYR A 54 -6.80 18.56 -48.94
C TYR A 54 -8.22 17.98 -48.81
N ASP A 55 -8.47 16.99 -49.64
CA ASP A 55 -9.38 15.86 -49.50
C ASP A 55 -10.29 15.82 -48.25
N SER A 56 -11.58 16.12 -48.44
CA SER A 56 -12.64 15.53 -47.63
C SER A 56 -13.61 14.78 -48.54
N GLY A 57 -13.44 13.46 -48.55
CA GLY A 57 -14.26 12.52 -49.30
C GLY A 57 -15.72 12.49 -48.82
N TYR A 58 -16.61 12.96 -49.69
CA TYR A 58 -17.96 12.43 -49.78
C TYR A 58 -18.26 12.11 -51.25
N ASN A 59 -18.10 10.83 -51.57
CA ASN A 59 -18.58 10.20 -52.79
C ASN A 59 -20.00 9.68 -52.50
N THR A 60 -21.05 10.16 -53.14
CA THR A 60 -21.78 9.52 -54.27
C THR A 60 -23.24 10.00 -54.09
N GLY A 61 -24.07 10.28 -55.09
CA GLY A 61 -23.96 10.21 -56.52
C GLY A 61 -25.36 10.53 -57.11
N GLN A 62 -25.32 10.96 -58.36
CA GLN A 62 -26.40 11.00 -59.36
C GLN A 62 -27.02 12.37 -59.70
N VAL A 63 -26.52 12.84 -60.83
CA VAL A 63 -27.01 13.88 -61.73
C VAL A 63 -27.94 13.24 -62.78
N TYR A 64 -28.96 14.00 -63.20
CA TYR A 64 -29.65 14.11 -64.51
C TYR A 64 -31.13 14.44 -64.20
N GLY A 65 -31.79 15.46 -64.74
CA GLY A 65 -31.49 16.47 -65.74
C GLY A 65 -32.79 17.24 -66.02
N GLY A 66 -32.73 18.27 -66.88
CA GLY A 66 -33.92 18.76 -67.60
C GLY A 66 -34.56 20.05 -67.07
N SER A 67 -34.03 21.17 -67.55
CA SER A 67 -34.75 22.43 -67.68
C SER A 67 -35.93 22.32 -68.65
N GLY A 68 -37.07 22.93 -68.31
CA GLY A 68 -38.07 23.41 -69.26
C GLY A 68 -39.47 22.82 -69.11
N GLY A 69 -40.48 23.68 -68.96
CA GLY A 69 -41.88 23.29 -69.13
C GLY A 69 -42.87 24.03 -68.23
N ARG A 70 -43.31 25.20 -68.67
CA ARG A 70 -44.45 25.94 -68.11
C ARG A 70 -45.75 25.24 -68.53
N GLY A 71 -46.55 24.80 -67.56
CA GLY A 71 -47.90 24.28 -67.79
C GLY A 71 -48.75 24.40 -66.51
N PRO A 72 -49.99 24.92 -66.56
CA PRO A 72 -50.83 25.05 -65.37
C PRO A 72 -51.78 23.85 -65.23
N GLY A 73 -51.93 23.36 -64.01
CA GLY A 73 -52.99 22.41 -63.65
C GLY A 73 -52.48 21.11 -63.03
N GLY A 74 -52.80 20.90 -61.76
CA GLY A 74 -52.56 19.64 -61.07
C GLY A 74 -52.24 19.83 -59.59
N THR A 75 -53.27 19.96 -58.77
CA THR A 75 -53.20 19.75 -57.31
C THR A 75 -52.82 18.29 -57.04
N ALA A 76 -51.53 18.00 -56.97
CA ALA A 76 -51.00 16.76 -56.42
C ALA A 76 -50.50 17.03 -55.01
N GLY A 77 -51.18 16.45 -54.01
CA GLY A 77 -50.82 16.58 -52.60
C GLY A 77 -49.38 16.14 -52.37
N ALA A 78 -48.56 17.04 -51.82
CA ALA A 78 -47.24 16.70 -51.34
C ALA A 78 -47.38 15.61 -50.26
N PRO A 79 -46.58 14.52 -50.29
CA PRO A 79 -46.56 13.59 -49.18
C PRO A 79 -46.01 14.34 -47.98
N THR A 80 -46.89 14.61 -47.00
CA THR A 80 -46.52 15.12 -45.69
C THR A 80 -45.58 14.10 -45.05
N ARG A 81 -44.26 14.33 -45.15
CA ARG A 81 -43.26 13.59 -44.37
C ARG A 81 -43.64 13.76 -42.90
N SER A 82 -44.21 12.71 -42.31
CA SER A 82 -44.51 12.68 -40.89
C SER A 82 -43.24 13.04 -40.11
N PRO A 83 -43.29 13.99 -39.15
CA PRO A 83 -42.14 14.32 -38.34
C PRO A 83 -41.61 13.04 -37.68
N ARG A 84 -40.33 12.71 -37.92
CA ARG A 84 -39.70 11.59 -37.21
C ARG A 84 -39.85 11.86 -35.70
N PRO A 85 -40.36 10.91 -34.90
CA PRO A 85 -40.50 11.10 -33.46
C PRO A 85 -39.17 11.55 -32.87
N ALA A 86 -39.19 12.62 -32.06
CA ALA A 86 -37.98 13.09 -31.39
C ALA A 86 -37.37 11.92 -30.58
N PRO A 87 -36.04 11.70 -30.65
CA PRO A 87 -35.42 10.60 -29.95
C PRO A 87 -35.71 10.70 -28.44
N ASN A 88 -36.20 9.60 -27.86
CA ASN A 88 -36.48 9.50 -26.43
C ASN A 88 -35.17 9.48 -25.62
N TRP A 89 -34.52 10.63 -25.49
CA TRP A 89 -33.26 10.82 -24.76
C TRP A 89 -33.32 10.29 -23.34
N ARG A 90 -34.48 10.43 -22.66
CA ARG A 90 -34.72 9.84 -21.33
C ARG A 90 -34.57 8.31 -21.33
N ARG A 91 -35.10 7.63 -22.35
CA ARG A 91 -34.98 6.17 -22.48
C ARG A 91 -33.55 5.78 -22.79
N ARG A 92 -32.86 6.50 -23.69
CA ARG A 92 -31.45 6.24 -24.03
C ARG A 92 -30.54 6.41 -22.81
N ILE A 93 -30.65 7.52 -22.09
CA ILE A 93 -29.89 7.78 -20.86
C ILE A 93 -30.16 6.68 -19.81
N LYS A 94 -31.43 6.29 -19.62
CA LYS A 94 -31.78 5.18 -18.70
C LYS A 94 -31.09 3.88 -19.08
N TRP A 95 -31.17 3.46 -20.35
CA TRP A 95 -30.53 2.22 -20.79
C TRP A 95 -29.01 2.31 -20.78
N THR A 96 -28.40 3.44 -21.14
CA THR A 96 -26.96 3.65 -21.02
C THR A 96 -26.50 3.57 -19.56
N ALA A 97 -27.23 4.20 -18.63
CA ALA A 97 -26.93 4.13 -17.21
C ALA A 97 -27.07 2.72 -16.64
N ILE A 98 -28.14 2.00 -17.02
CA ILE A 98 -28.34 0.60 -16.63
C ILE A 98 -27.21 -0.27 -17.20
N THR A 99 -26.89 -0.15 -18.48
CA THR A 99 -25.80 -0.92 -19.10
C THR A 99 -24.47 -0.63 -18.42
N LEU A 100 -24.16 0.64 -18.15
CA LEU A 100 -22.93 1.02 -17.48
C LEU A 100 -22.88 0.47 -16.05
N ALA A 101 -23.96 0.57 -15.29
CA ALA A 101 -24.06 0.00 -13.95
C ALA A 101 -23.91 -1.53 -13.96
N THR A 102 -24.58 -2.22 -14.89
CA THR A 102 -24.48 -3.68 -15.05
C THR A 102 -23.07 -4.09 -15.41
N VAL A 103 -22.42 -3.40 -16.35
CA VAL A 103 -21.02 -3.66 -16.72
C VAL A 103 -20.11 -3.46 -15.51
N LEU A 104 -20.34 -2.40 -14.72
CA LEU A 104 -19.57 -2.14 -13.51
C LEU A 104 -19.72 -3.28 -12.50
N VAL A 105 -20.96 -3.69 -12.19
CA VAL A 105 -21.25 -4.79 -11.25
C VAL A 105 -20.65 -6.10 -11.73
N VAL A 106 -20.86 -6.48 -12.99
CA VAL A 106 -20.30 -7.72 -13.55
C VAL A 106 -18.78 -7.70 -13.53
N THR A 107 -18.17 -6.57 -13.90
CA THR A 107 -16.71 -6.41 -13.86
C THR A 107 -16.20 -6.53 -12.42
N SER A 108 -16.81 -5.85 -11.45
CA SER A 108 -16.40 -5.92 -10.04
C SER A 108 -16.50 -7.34 -9.49
N ILE A 109 -17.58 -8.06 -9.77
CA ILE A 109 -17.75 -9.46 -9.35
C ILE A 109 -16.69 -10.34 -10.01
N ALA A 110 -16.47 -10.19 -11.32
CA ALA A 110 -15.45 -10.95 -12.03
C ALA A 110 -14.03 -10.66 -11.52
N THR A 111 -13.71 -9.39 -11.24
CA THR A 111 -12.44 -8.96 -10.65
C THR A 111 -12.25 -9.57 -9.25
N TYR A 112 -13.29 -9.60 -8.43
CA TYR A 112 -13.23 -10.21 -7.10
C TYR A 112 -12.92 -11.70 -7.17
N PHE A 113 -13.69 -12.48 -7.95
CA PHE A 113 -13.44 -13.92 -8.07
C PHE A 113 -12.10 -14.23 -8.75
N TRP A 114 -11.68 -13.42 -9.73
CA TRP A 114 -10.35 -13.51 -10.32
C TRP A 114 -9.25 -13.28 -9.27
N ALA A 115 -9.36 -12.21 -8.48
CA ALA A 115 -8.40 -11.91 -7.41
C ALA A 115 -8.41 -13.00 -6.33
N ASP A 116 -9.57 -13.51 -5.96
CA ASP A 116 -9.68 -14.54 -4.93
C ASP A 116 -9.05 -15.85 -5.38
N SER A 117 -9.21 -16.20 -6.66
CA SER A 117 -8.57 -17.37 -7.28
C SER A 117 -7.04 -17.31 -7.31
N LYS A 118 -6.47 -16.13 -7.10
CA LYS A 118 -5.02 -15.89 -7.09
C LYS A 118 -4.39 -16.10 -5.71
N LEU A 119 -5.19 -16.15 -4.65
CA LEU A 119 -4.67 -16.30 -3.28
C LEU A 119 -4.15 -17.71 -3.01
N ARG A 120 -2.88 -17.80 -2.59
CA ARG A 120 -2.27 -19.05 -2.17
C ARG A 120 -2.58 -19.34 -0.69
N ARG A 121 -3.72 -19.98 -0.46
CA ARG A 121 -4.21 -20.39 0.87
C ARG A 121 -3.59 -21.72 1.32
N GLU A 122 -2.33 -21.68 1.73
CA GLU A 122 -1.55 -22.89 2.03
C GLU A 122 -1.40 -23.15 3.54
N VAL A 123 -1.56 -22.12 4.38
CA VAL A 123 -1.35 -22.25 5.82
C VAL A 123 -2.65 -22.62 6.52
N ASP A 124 -2.62 -23.73 7.25
CA ASP A 124 -3.80 -24.24 7.96
C ASP A 124 -3.68 -23.96 9.45
N LEU A 125 -4.22 -22.82 9.89
CA LEU A 125 -4.20 -22.42 11.31
C LEU A 125 -5.10 -23.31 12.19
N SER A 126 -5.98 -24.14 11.62
CA SER A 126 -6.78 -25.11 12.38
C SER A 126 -5.92 -26.24 12.97
N LYS A 127 -4.71 -26.47 12.42
CA LYS A 127 -3.73 -27.44 12.95
C LYS A 127 -2.97 -26.90 14.16
N VAL A 128 -3.08 -25.61 14.46
CA VAL A 128 -2.46 -25.01 15.65
C VAL A 128 -3.32 -25.40 16.86
N ILE A 129 -2.76 -26.19 17.77
CA ILE A 129 -3.44 -26.67 18.98
C ILE A 129 -3.33 -25.67 20.14
N ASP A 130 -4.22 -25.79 21.12
CA ASP A 130 -4.18 -25.06 22.40
C ASP A 130 -4.02 -23.53 22.24
N ARG A 131 -4.71 -22.98 21.25
CA ARG A 131 -4.65 -21.55 20.92
C ARG A 131 -5.34 -20.72 22.00
N PRO A 132 -4.83 -19.52 22.33
CA PRO A 132 -5.52 -18.60 23.23
C PRO A 132 -6.89 -18.21 22.66
N GLU A 133 -7.76 -17.72 23.54
CA GLU A 133 -9.03 -17.10 23.15
C GLU A 133 -8.75 -15.84 22.31
N GLY A 134 -9.66 -15.55 21.37
CA GLY A 134 -9.59 -14.30 20.59
C GLY A 134 -9.88 -13.09 21.47
N GLY A 135 -9.21 -11.99 21.18
CA GLY A 135 -9.54 -10.68 21.73
C GLY A 135 -10.40 -9.86 20.76
N ASP A 136 -10.64 -8.61 21.13
CA ASP A 136 -11.19 -7.60 20.24
C ASP A 136 -10.15 -7.24 19.14
N GLY A 137 -10.64 -6.85 17.96
CA GLY A 137 -9.80 -6.55 16.80
C GLY A 137 -9.32 -7.80 16.04
N THR A 138 -8.29 -7.62 15.21
CA THR A 138 -7.74 -8.68 14.35
C THR A 138 -6.21 -8.62 14.34
N ASN A 139 -5.57 -9.76 14.60
CA ASN A 139 -4.13 -9.89 14.67
C ASN A 139 -3.57 -10.63 13.44
N TYR A 140 -2.78 -9.94 12.64
CA TYR A 140 -2.10 -10.48 11.47
C TYR A 140 -0.63 -10.77 11.79
N LEU A 141 -0.18 -12.01 11.60
CA LEU A 141 1.24 -12.34 11.59
C LEU A 141 1.78 -12.22 10.16
N ILE A 142 2.64 -11.21 9.95
CA ILE A 142 3.29 -10.94 8.67
C ILE A 142 4.72 -11.45 8.73
N VAL A 143 5.10 -12.27 7.75
CA VAL A 143 6.37 -12.97 7.69
C VAL A 143 7.08 -12.72 6.36
N GLY A 144 8.29 -12.20 6.43
CA GLY A 144 9.24 -12.20 5.31
C GLY A 144 10.11 -13.45 5.37
N SER A 145 9.93 -14.38 4.43
CA SER A 145 10.74 -15.60 4.32
C SER A 145 11.85 -15.42 3.27
N ASP A 146 12.99 -16.07 3.49
CA ASP A 146 14.03 -16.22 2.48
C ASP A 146 13.71 -17.34 1.47
N SER A 147 12.42 -17.73 1.37
CA SER A 147 11.95 -18.75 0.45
C SER A 147 12.31 -18.36 -0.98
N ARG A 148 12.91 -19.33 -1.67
CA ARG A 148 13.29 -19.28 -3.10
C ARG A 148 12.32 -20.11 -3.95
N GLU A 149 11.18 -20.46 -3.38
CA GLU A 149 10.17 -21.26 -4.06
C GLU A 149 9.72 -20.56 -5.34
N GLY A 150 9.82 -21.27 -6.48
CA GLY A 150 9.51 -20.73 -7.79
C GLY A 150 10.62 -19.90 -8.45
N MET A 151 11.82 -19.79 -7.87
CA MET A 151 12.96 -19.09 -8.48
C MET A 151 13.80 -19.98 -9.38
N SER A 152 14.23 -19.44 -10.52
CA SER A 152 15.27 -20.05 -11.35
C SER A 152 16.67 -19.80 -10.74
N LYS A 153 17.67 -20.60 -11.12
CA LYS A 153 19.07 -20.35 -10.73
C LYS A 153 19.59 -18.99 -11.20
N GLU A 154 19.01 -18.45 -12.28
CA GLU A 154 19.32 -17.12 -12.78
C GLU A 154 18.76 -16.03 -11.86
N ASP A 155 17.51 -16.20 -11.41
CA ASP A 155 16.87 -15.29 -10.45
C ASP A 155 17.57 -15.32 -9.09
N GLU A 156 18.01 -16.50 -8.63
CA GLU A 156 18.79 -16.63 -7.40
C GLU A 156 20.07 -15.80 -7.42
N LYS A 157 20.78 -15.87 -8.55
CA LYS A 157 22.00 -15.10 -8.79
C LYS A 157 21.70 -13.61 -8.92
N LYS A 158 20.65 -13.24 -9.66
CA LYS A 158 20.22 -11.85 -9.86
C LYS A 158 19.85 -11.20 -8.53
N LEU A 159 19.03 -11.87 -7.71
CA LEU A 159 18.55 -11.37 -6.42
C LEU A 159 19.55 -11.54 -5.27
N HIS A 160 20.77 -12.03 -5.53
CA HIS A 160 21.82 -12.24 -4.52
C HIS A 160 21.31 -13.07 -3.33
N THR A 161 20.59 -14.16 -3.62
CA THR A 161 19.97 -14.99 -2.59
C THR A 161 20.83 -16.19 -2.19
N GLY A 162 21.79 -16.64 -3.01
CA GLY A 162 22.72 -17.74 -2.67
C GLY A 162 22.02 -19.10 -2.47
N GLY A 163 22.79 -20.17 -2.23
CA GLY A 163 22.31 -21.57 -2.24
C GLY A 163 22.25 -22.27 -0.87
N ALA A 164 21.78 -21.60 0.19
CA ALA A 164 21.55 -22.26 1.47
C ALA A 164 20.24 -23.09 1.42
N GLU A 165 20.33 -24.39 1.75
CA GLU A 165 19.14 -25.26 1.87
C GLU A 165 18.34 -24.90 3.12
N GLY A 166 17.04 -24.64 2.95
CA GLY A 166 16.08 -24.36 4.03
C GLY A 166 15.40 -23.00 3.95
N LYS A 167 14.14 -22.91 4.37
CA LYS A 167 13.40 -21.65 4.51
C LYS A 167 13.63 -21.09 5.92
N ARG A 168 13.98 -19.81 6.03
CA ARG A 168 14.18 -19.04 7.26
C ARG A 168 13.35 -17.79 7.19
N THR A 169 12.91 -17.32 8.36
CA THR A 169 12.23 -16.04 8.51
C THR A 169 13.22 -15.02 9.03
N ASP A 170 13.37 -13.93 8.27
CA ASP A 170 14.30 -12.84 8.61
C ASP A 170 13.56 -11.57 9.05
N SER A 171 12.25 -11.48 8.78
CA SER A 171 11.37 -10.42 9.25
C SER A 171 10.03 -11.02 9.69
N MET A 172 9.59 -10.67 10.90
CA MET A 172 8.33 -11.12 11.48
C MET A 172 7.71 -9.93 12.21
N MET A 173 6.44 -9.65 11.93
CA MET A 173 5.71 -8.55 12.53
C MET A 173 4.30 -9.00 12.87
N ILE A 174 3.76 -8.51 13.97
CA ILE A 174 2.33 -8.62 14.28
C ILE A 174 1.71 -7.26 13.96
N LEU A 175 0.67 -7.24 13.15
CA LEU A 175 -0.19 -6.08 12.97
C LEU A 175 -1.50 -6.35 13.68
N HIS A 176 -1.79 -5.58 14.72
CA HIS A 176 -3.10 -5.52 15.34
C HIS A 176 -3.92 -4.42 14.67
N VAL A 177 -5.13 -4.76 14.24
CA VAL A 177 -6.11 -3.85 13.65
C VAL A 177 -7.33 -3.81 14.56
N GLY A 178 -7.65 -2.63 15.07
CA GLY A 178 -8.69 -2.43 16.07
C GLY A 178 -9.26 -1.00 16.03
N ASP A 179 -10.35 -0.76 16.74
CA ASP A 179 -11.05 0.54 16.71
C ASP A 179 -10.27 1.62 17.50
N ASN A 180 -9.40 1.21 18.42
CA ASN A 180 -8.62 2.12 19.28
C ASN A 180 -7.17 2.34 18.83
N GLY A 181 -6.86 1.91 17.61
CA GLY A 181 -5.65 2.27 16.88
C GLY A 181 -4.79 1.07 16.48
N ASP A 182 -4.39 1.07 15.22
CA ASP A 182 -3.56 0.00 14.66
C ASP A 182 -2.17 -0.01 15.29
N THR A 183 -1.65 -1.20 15.57
CA THR A 183 -0.33 -1.39 16.18
C THR A 183 0.49 -2.41 15.40
N LEU A 184 1.66 -1.99 14.91
CA LEU A 184 2.66 -2.85 14.27
C LEU A 184 3.81 -3.16 15.24
N ILE A 185 3.99 -4.43 15.55
CA ILE A 185 4.96 -4.93 16.51
C ILE A 185 6.00 -5.79 15.78
N SER A 186 7.24 -5.35 15.73
CA SER A 186 8.33 -6.12 15.14
C SER A 186 8.83 -7.20 16.10
N LEU A 187 8.91 -8.44 15.63
CA LEU A 187 9.40 -9.60 16.37
C LEU A 187 10.87 -9.90 15.99
N PRO A 188 11.82 -9.79 16.94
CA PRO A 188 13.20 -10.13 16.65
C PRO A 188 13.34 -11.63 16.35
N ARG A 189 13.99 -11.96 15.23
CA ARG A 189 14.16 -13.36 14.80
C ARG A 189 14.96 -14.23 15.76
N ASP A 190 15.88 -13.60 16.49
CA ASP A 190 16.78 -14.23 17.46
C ASP A 190 16.18 -14.16 18.88
N SER A 191 14.86 -13.96 19.01
CA SER A 191 14.16 -14.01 20.29
C SER A 191 14.23 -15.43 20.86
N ASP A 192 14.58 -15.53 22.14
CA ASP A 192 14.57 -16.75 22.92
C ASP A 192 13.14 -17.07 23.33
N VAL A 193 12.58 -18.12 22.74
CA VAL A 193 11.18 -18.51 22.96
C VAL A 193 11.11 -19.96 23.39
N VAL A 194 10.13 -20.27 24.24
CA VAL A 194 9.82 -21.64 24.64
C VAL A 194 9.07 -22.30 23.49
N VAL A 195 9.54 -23.44 23.00
CA VAL A 195 8.82 -24.22 21.99
C VAL A 195 7.76 -25.08 22.70
N PRO A 196 6.46 -24.81 22.50
CA PRO A 196 5.40 -25.56 23.14
C PRO A 196 5.21 -26.94 22.46
N SER A 197 4.30 -27.75 23.01
CA SER A 197 3.82 -28.93 22.29
C SER A 197 3.16 -28.48 20.99
N TYR A 198 3.39 -29.21 19.91
CA TYR A 198 2.81 -28.91 18.61
C TYR A 198 2.52 -30.18 17.81
N GLN A 199 1.60 -30.08 16.86
CA GLN A 199 1.36 -31.12 15.87
C GLN A 199 2.13 -30.78 14.61
N GLY A 200 2.96 -31.72 14.13
CA GLY A 200 3.71 -31.57 12.90
C GLY A 200 2.79 -31.29 11.72
N SER A 201 2.98 -30.14 11.07
CA SER A 201 2.16 -29.63 9.97
C SER A 201 1.94 -30.63 8.84
N THR A 202 3.00 -31.40 8.55
CA THR A 202 3.07 -32.40 7.47
C THR A 202 2.93 -33.82 8.00
N SER A 203 3.55 -34.12 9.15
CA SER A 203 3.60 -35.49 9.69
C SER A 203 2.36 -35.89 10.48
N GLY A 204 1.57 -34.91 10.96
CA GLY A 204 0.44 -35.11 11.87
C GLY A 204 0.84 -35.60 13.27
N LYS A 205 2.14 -35.80 13.54
CA LYS A 205 2.65 -36.30 14.82
C LYS A 205 2.67 -35.21 15.87
N THR A 206 2.31 -35.55 17.10
CA THR A 206 2.45 -34.64 18.24
C THR A 206 3.87 -34.69 18.78
N TYR A 207 4.49 -33.53 18.88
CA TYR A 207 5.80 -33.33 19.52
C TYR A 207 5.54 -32.70 20.89
N PRO A 208 5.94 -33.35 22.00
CA PRO A 208 5.68 -32.83 23.34
C PRO A 208 6.59 -31.64 23.68
N ALA A 209 6.08 -30.71 24.47
CA ALA A 209 6.88 -29.66 25.10
C ALA A 209 7.93 -30.30 26.01
N GLN A 210 9.21 -30.12 25.68
CA GLN A 210 10.34 -30.59 26.49
C GLN A 210 10.99 -29.46 27.29
N GLY A 211 10.30 -28.32 27.44
CA GLY A 211 10.89 -27.10 28.01
C GLY A 211 12.05 -26.56 27.18
N ARG A 212 12.11 -26.90 25.89
CA ARG A 212 13.18 -26.48 24.98
C ARG A 212 13.01 -25.01 24.63
N HIS A 213 14.11 -24.27 24.70
CA HIS A 213 14.22 -22.93 24.15
C HIS A 213 14.85 -23.00 22.76
N ALA A 214 14.35 -22.15 21.85
CA ALA A 214 14.91 -21.99 20.53
C ALA A 214 14.80 -20.52 20.12
N LYS A 215 15.56 -20.16 19.08
CA LYS A 215 15.34 -18.89 18.38
C LYS A 215 14.00 -18.93 17.67
N LEU A 216 13.28 -17.81 17.67
CA LEU A 216 11.99 -17.72 17.00
C LEU A 216 12.04 -18.16 15.52
N ASN A 217 13.05 -17.75 14.77
CA ASN A 217 13.20 -18.18 13.36
C ASN A 217 13.47 -19.68 13.18
N ALA A 218 14.03 -20.35 14.19
CA ALA A 218 14.27 -21.79 14.14
C ALA A 218 12.96 -22.57 14.20
N THR A 219 11.94 -22.04 14.86
CA THR A 219 10.61 -22.68 14.91
C THR A 219 9.93 -22.74 13.54
N TYR A 220 10.11 -21.71 12.72
CA TYR A 220 9.68 -21.73 11.33
C TYR A 220 10.52 -22.71 10.49
N ALA A 221 11.83 -22.76 10.70
CA ALA A 221 12.68 -23.71 9.98
C ALA A 221 12.37 -25.18 10.34
N GLU A 222 11.83 -25.43 11.54
CA GLU A 222 11.52 -26.75 12.08
C GLU A 222 10.20 -27.32 11.55
N ASP A 223 9.11 -26.54 11.55
CA ASP A 223 7.79 -27.02 11.08
C ASP A 223 6.93 -25.89 10.47
N GLY A 224 7.57 -24.85 9.96
CA GLY A 224 6.93 -23.83 9.13
C GLY A 224 6.00 -22.86 9.88
N PRO A 225 5.04 -22.26 9.15
CA PRO A 225 4.11 -21.25 9.66
C PRO A 225 3.33 -21.68 10.89
N THR A 226 2.86 -22.92 10.94
CA THR A 226 2.00 -23.42 12.03
C THR A 226 2.72 -23.50 13.37
N LEU A 227 3.99 -23.96 13.37
CA LEU A 227 4.79 -23.97 14.59
C LEU A 227 5.23 -22.57 15.00
N LEU A 228 5.51 -21.69 14.02
CA LEU A 228 5.81 -20.29 14.30
C LEU A 228 4.64 -19.60 15.01
N VAL A 229 3.43 -19.69 14.44
CA VAL A 229 2.21 -19.14 15.05
C VAL A 229 2.00 -19.73 16.43
N ARG A 230 2.04 -21.07 16.56
CA ARG A 230 1.88 -21.75 17.84
C ARG A 230 2.86 -21.23 18.90
N THR A 231 4.11 -21.04 18.53
CA THR A 231 5.16 -20.57 19.43
C THR A 231 4.88 -19.13 19.88
N ILE A 232 4.50 -18.25 18.95
CA ILE A 232 4.15 -16.85 19.29
C ILE A 232 2.97 -16.85 20.26
N GLU A 233 1.86 -17.51 19.90
CA GLU A 233 0.65 -17.58 20.73
C GLU A 233 0.92 -18.14 22.13
N ALA A 234 1.74 -19.19 22.23
CA ALA A 234 2.07 -19.79 23.52
C ALA A 234 2.98 -18.92 24.41
N ASN A 235 3.84 -18.09 23.82
CA ASN A 235 4.76 -17.23 24.57
C ASN A 235 4.15 -15.87 24.92
N THR A 236 3.18 -15.38 24.13
CA THR A 236 2.54 -14.08 24.36
C THR A 236 1.16 -14.21 25.01
N GLY A 237 0.40 -15.27 24.68
CA GLY A 237 -1.02 -15.37 24.97
C GLY A 237 -1.91 -14.58 23.99
N LEU A 238 -1.34 -14.00 22.93
CA LEU A 238 -2.06 -13.26 21.90
C LEU A 238 -2.50 -14.22 20.79
N ARG A 239 -3.79 -14.21 20.44
CA ARG A 239 -4.32 -14.97 19.29
C ARG A 239 -3.86 -14.35 17.99
N ILE A 240 -3.44 -15.17 17.03
CA ILE A 240 -3.14 -14.74 15.65
C ILE A 240 -4.28 -15.14 14.74
N ASP A 241 -5.09 -14.19 14.29
CA ASP A 241 -6.26 -14.50 13.46
C ASP A 241 -5.86 -14.89 12.04
N HIS A 242 -4.86 -14.18 11.50
CA HIS A 242 -4.43 -14.36 10.13
C HIS A 242 -2.91 -14.45 9.97
N TYR A 243 -2.48 -15.20 8.96
CA TYR A 243 -1.09 -15.38 8.60
C TYR A 243 -0.84 -14.92 7.16
N VAL A 244 0.23 -14.17 6.96
CA VAL A 244 0.71 -13.77 5.63
C VAL A 244 2.21 -13.95 5.54
N GLU A 245 2.66 -14.66 4.52
CA GLU A 245 4.07 -14.83 4.18
C GLU A 245 4.35 -14.27 2.79
N ILE A 246 5.50 -13.59 2.68
CA ILE A 246 6.06 -13.14 1.42
C ILE A 246 7.51 -13.61 1.28
N GLY A 247 7.82 -14.26 0.15
CA GLY A 247 9.17 -14.67 -0.22
C GLY A 247 9.93 -13.58 -1.00
N PHE A 248 11.21 -13.81 -1.26
CA PHE A 248 12.07 -12.85 -1.97
C PHE A 248 11.62 -12.54 -3.41
N GLN A 249 11.27 -13.57 -4.17
CA GLN A 249 10.76 -13.40 -5.54
C GLN A 249 9.44 -12.64 -5.55
N GLY A 250 8.56 -12.98 -4.61
CA GLY A 250 7.27 -12.33 -4.48
C GLY A 250 7.42 -10.83 -4.18
N PHE A 251 8.26 -10.50 -3.20
CA PHE A 251 8.60 -9.12 -2.89
C PHE A 251 9.14 -8.34 -4.09
N ALA A 252 10.11 -8.91 -4.82
CA ALA A 252 10.68 -8.25 -6.00
C ALA A 252 9.63 -8.06 -7.10
N SER A 253 8.77 -9.06 -7.32
CA SER A 253 7.71 -9.02 -8.34
C SER A 253 6.68 -7.92 -8.06
N ILE A 254 6.29 -7.75 -6.80
CA ILE A 254 5.37 -6.66 -6.40
C ILE A 254 5.99 -5.30 -6.68
N VAL A 255 7.25 -5.11 -6.29
CA VAL A 255 7.96 -3.84 -6.50
C VAL A 255 8.10 -3.54 -8.00
N ASP A 256 8.42 -4.53 -8.82
CA ASP A 256 8.52 -4.34 -10.27
C ASP A 256 7.15 -4.05 -10.90
N ALA A 257 6.08 -4.71 -10.42
CA ALA A 257 4.72 -4.50 -10.92
C ALA A 257 4.17 -3.09 -10.64
N VAL A 258 4.55 -2.47 -9.51
CA VAL A 258 4.21 -1.06 -9.21
C VAL A 258 5.06 -0.04 -9.95
N GLY A 259 6.06 -0.51 -10.72
CA GLY A 259 7.01 0.34 -11.45
C GLY A 259 8.17 0.86 -10.59
N GLY A 260 8.50 0.15 -9.50
CA GLY A 260 9.53 0.51 -8.54
C GLY A 260 9.05 1.44 -7.42
N VAL A 261 9.86 1.58 -6.39
CA VAL A 261 9.56 2.38 -5.19
C VAL A 261 10.58 3.52 -5.04
N GLU A 262 10.10 4.76 -4.97
CA GLU A 262 10.97 5.92 -4.68
C GLU A 262 11.39 5.91 -3.21
N ILE A 263 12.69 5.90 -2.96
CA ILE A 263 13.29 6.04 -1.64
C ILE A 263 14.30 7.19 -1.68
N ASN A 264 14.29 8.04 -0.66
CA ASN A 264 15.39 8.96 -0.38
C ASN A 264 16.43 8.27 0.51
N ILE A 265 17.63 8.04 -0.02
CA ILE A 265 18.74 7.44 0.72
C ILE A 265 19.65 8.54 1.25
N ASP A 266 19.72 8.66 2.58
CA ASP A 266 20.43 9.76 3.22
C ASP A 266 21.95 9.69 3.00
N LYS A 267 22.50 8.46 2.97
CA LYS A 267 23.92 8.21 2.73
C LYS A 267 24.10 7.02 1.80
N GLY A 268 24.89 7.19 0.74
CA GLY A 268 25.23 6.12 -0.18
C GLY A 268 26.00 5.00 0.53
N PHE A 269 25.71 3.75 0.16
CA PHE A 269 26.25 2.57 0.83
C PHE A 269 26.37 1.39 -0.14
N LYS A 270 27.27 0.47 0.19
CA LYS A 270 27.44 -0.78 -0.55
C LYS A 270 27.46 -1.96 0.42
N ASP A 271 26.81 -3.06 0.04
CA ASP A 271 26.84 -4.31 0.78
C ASP A 271 26.98 -5.48 -0.21
N LYS A 272 28.15 -6.12 -0.19
CA LYS A 272 28.47 -7.25 -1.07
C LYS A 272 27.57 -8.46 -0.81
N TRP A 273 27.04 -8.61 0.40
CA TRP A 273 26.22 -9.75 0.79
C TRP A 273 24.78 -9.65 0.29
N SER A 274 24.22 -8.44 0.31
CA SER A 274 22.88 -8.18 -0.24
C SER A 274 22.91 -7.80 -1.73
N GLY A 275 24.07 -7.45 -2.28
CA GLY A 275 24.21 -6.88 -3.62
C GLY A 275 23.84 -5.40 -3.69
N ALA A 276 23.71 -4.72 -2.55
CA ALA A 276 23.36 -3.31 -2.50
C ALA A 276 24.52 -2.43 -3.01
N ASP A 277 24.20 -1.53 -3.93
CA ASP A 277 25.08 -0.45 -4.38
C ASP A 277 24.23 0.79 -4.63
N PHE A 278 24.17 1.67 -3.64
CA PHE A 278 23.29 2.83 -3.66
C PHE A 278 24.03 4.13 -3.47
N LYS A 279 23.62 5.14 -4.24
CA LYS A 279 24.05 6.52 -4.05
C LYS A 279 23.13 7.23 -3.07
N ALA A 280 23.61 8.33 -2.49
CA ALA A 280 22.76 9.22 -1.71
C ALA A 280 21.77 9.96 -2.62
N GLY A 281 20.62 10.32 -2.08
CA GLY A 281 19.55 11.05 -2.75
C GLY A 281 18.33 10.19 -3.09
N LYS A 282 17.39 10.82 -3.79
CA LYS A 282 16.17 10.17 -4.28
C LYS A 282 16.48 9.25 -5.45
N GLN A 283 15.99 8.02 -5.36
CA GLN A 283 16.08 7.06 -6.46
C GLN A 283 14.92 6.06 -6.39
N THR A 284 14.48 5.62 -7.56
CA THR A 284 13.45 4.58 -7.69
C THR A 284 14.13 3.22 -7.70
N LEU A 285 13.81 2.39 -6.72
CA LEU A 285 14.34 1.04 -6.59
C LEU A 285 13.42 0.05 -7.31
N ASN A 286 13.98 -0.71 -8.26
CA ASN A 286 13.31 -1.90 -8.82
C ASN A 286 13.32 -3.07 -7.81
N GLY A 287 12.67 -4.19 -8.11
CA GLY A 287 12.52 -5.31 -7.18
C GLY A 287 13.83 -5.87 -6.66
N GLN A 288 14.83 -6.02 -7.53
CA GLN A 288 16.17 -6.47 -7.13
C GLN A 288 16.85 -5.47 -6.18
N GLN A 289 16.80 -4.17 -6.51
CA GLN A 289 17.37 -3.11 -5.69
C GLN A 289 16.63 -2.97 -4.36
N ALA A 290 15.31 -3.00 -4.37
CA ALA A 290 14.48 -2.97 -3.17
C ALA A 290 14.83 -4.12 -2.23
N LEU A 291 14.97 -5.34 -2.78
CA LEU A 291 15.30 -6.51 -1.99
C LEU A 291 16.72 -6.38 -1.39
N ALA A 292 17.68 -5.89 -2.16
CA ALA A 292 19.02 -5.60 -1.68
C ALA A 292 19.02 -4.53 -0.56
N PHE A 293 18.19 -3.49 -0.70
CA PHE A 293 18.04 -2.42 0.28
C PHE A 293 17.53 -2.95 1.63
N VAL A 294 16.43 -3.71 1.64
CA VAL A 294 15.82 -4.22 2.90
C VAL A 294 16.62 -5.36 3.55
N ARG A 295 17.45 -6.07 2.77
CA ARG A 295 18.35 -7.14 3.25
C ARG A 295 19.73 -6.64 3.68
N THR A 296 20.06 -5.36 3.46
CA THR A 296 21.37 -4.83 3.80
C THR A 296 21.62 -4.88 5.31
N ARG A 297 22.74 -5.49 5.71
CA ARG A 297 23.14 -5.67 7.11
C ARG A 297 24.46 -4.98 7.42
N HIS A 298 25.39 -4.95 6.46
CA HIS A 298 26.79 -4.62 6.74
C HIS A 298 27.19 -3.21 6.32
N ALA A 299 26.31 -2.47 5.66
CA ALA A 299 26.65 -1.17 5.10
C ALA A 299 26.62 -0.02 6.13
N PHE A 300 26.04 -0.24 7.30
CA PHE A 300 25.95 0.75 8.38
C PHE A 300 26.64 0.22 9.63
N ALA A 301 27.52 1.02 10.22
CA ALA A 301 28.27 0.67 11.43
C ALA A 301 27.39 0.59 12.71
N ALA A 302 26.07 0.74 12.59
CA ALA A 302 25.13 0.82 13.70
C ALA A 302 23.97 -0.18 13.55
N SER A 303 23.92 -1.13 14.50
CA SER A 303 22.79 -1.84 15.13
C SER A 303 21.64 -2.37 14.24
N ASP A 304 21.12 -3.56 14.59
CA ASP A 304 19.89 -4.16 14.04
C ASP A 304 18.72 -3.15 13.91
N LEU A 305 18.71 -2.12 14.78
CA LEU A 305 17.81 -0.96 14.75
C LEU A 305 17.78 -0.21 13.40
N GLN A 306 18.91 0.02 12.74
CA GLN A 306 18.93 0.73 11.45
C GLN A 306 18.29 -0.12 10.35
N ARG A 307 18.41 -1.46 10.44
CA ARG A 307 17.73 -2.38 9.51
C ARG A 307 16.22 -2.29 9.67
N THR A 308 15.72 -2.35 10.90
CA THR A 308 14.27 -2.24 11.17
C THR A 308 13.73 -0.91 10.66
N LYS A 309 14.44 0.20 10.89
CA LYS A 309 14.06 1.52 10.35
C LYS A 309 14.01 1.54 8.82
N ASN A 310 15.00 0.96 8.14
CA ASN A 310 15.01 0.88 6.68
C ASN A 310 13.88 0.01 6.13
N GLN A 311 13.56 -1.11 6.81
CA GLN A 311 12.44 -1.98 6.45
C GLN A 311 11.10 -1.25 6.59
N GLN A 312 10.87 -0.59 7.72
CA GLN A 312 9.67 0.22 7.95
C GLN A 312 9.55 1.36 6.93
N LYS A 313 10.64 2.11 6.69
CA LYS A 313 10.68 3.18 5.68
C LYS A 313 10.38 2.65 4.27
N PHE A 314 10.88 1.47 3.94
CA PHE A 314 10.60 0.85 2.64
C PHE A 314 9.14 0.41 2.52
N LEU A 315 8.60 -0.28 3.52
CA LEU A 315 7.20 -0.71 3.53
C LEU A 315 6.25 0.49 3.45
N ALA A 316 6.56 1.58 4.15
CA ALA A 316 5.84 2.85 4.04
C ALA A 316 5.83 3.38 2.60
N ALA A 317 7.01 3.46 1.96
CA ALA A 317 7.13 3.94 0.60
C ALA A 317 6.41 3.04 -0.42
N LEU A 318 6.49 1.71 -0.25
CA LEU A 318 5.77 0.74 -1.07
C LEU A 318 4.25 0.91 -0.94
N ALA A 319 3.74 1.02 0.30
CA ALA A 319 2.31 1.22 0.55
C ALA A 319 1.82 2.54 -0.07
N HIS A 320 2.62 3.61 0.02
CA HIS A 320 2.32 4.86 -0.66
C HIS A 320 2.25 4.72 -2.19
N GLN A 321 3.22 4.03 -2.80
CA GLN A 321 3.29 3.82 -4.25
C GLN A 321 2.10 3.01 -4.79
N VAL A 322 1.74 1.93 -4.10
CA VAL A 322 0.60 1.06 -4.44
C VAL A 322 -0.72 1.82 -4.33
N ALA A 323 -0.87 2.66 -3.30
CA ALA A 323 -2.10 3.36 -3.00
C ALA A 323 -2.30 4.67 -3.78
N THR A 324 -1.54 4.90 -4.85
CA THR A 324 -1.69 6.11 -5.67
C THR A 324 -2.90 5.99 -6.62
N PRO A 325 -3.65 7.09 -6.87
CA PRO A 325 -4.76 7.08 -7.83
C PRO A 325 -4.34 6.61 -9.23
N SER A 326 -3.11 6.90 -9.65
CA SER A 326 -2.58 6.49 -10.96
C SER A 326 -2.33 4.99 -11.07
N THR A 327 -2.09 4.30 -9.95
CA THR A 327 -1.97 2.83 -9.89
C THR A 327 -3.35 2.19 -9.77
N ILE A 328 -4.24 2.73 -8.91
CA ILE A 328 -5.57 2.16 -8.65
C ILE A 328 -6.54 2.35 -9.81
N LEU A 329 -6.56 3.53 -10.44
CA LEU A 329 -7.53 3.86 -11.50
C LEU A 329 -7.08 3.41 -12.90
N ASN A 330 -5.83 2.96 -13.05
CA ASN A 330 -5.30 2.48 -14.32
C ASN A 330 -5.37 0.95 -14.38
N PRO A 331 -6.27 0.34 -15.17
CA PRO A 331 -6.39 -1.12 -15.25
C PRO A 331 -5.10 -1.81 -15.72
N PHE A 332 -4.31 -1.15 -16.57
CA PHE A 332 -3.03 -1.68 -17.06
C PHE A 332 -1.93 -1.70 -15.99
N LYS A 333 -2.11 -0.99 -14.87
CA LYS A 333 -1.22 -1.06 -13.70
C LYS A 333 -1.85 -1.87 -12.57
N PHE A 334 -3.15 -1.67 -12.34
CA PHE A 334 -3.92 -2.30 -11.28
C PHE A 334 -3.90 -3.83 -11.38
N TYR A 335 -4.29 -4.40 -12.52
CA TYR A 335 -4.36 -5.86 -12.66
C TYR A 335 -2.99 -6.54 -12.56
N PRO A 336 -1.91 -6.06 -13.21
CA PRO A 336 -0.59 -6.63 -13.00
C PRO A 336 -0.08 -6.49 -11.56
N THR A 337 -0.29 -5.33 -10.93
CA THR A 337 0.12 -5.10 -9.53
C THR A 337 -0.62 -6.01 -8.57
N MET A 338 -1.94 -6.07 -8.68
CA MET A 338 -2.78 -6.91 -7.82
C MET A 338 -2.51 -8.39 -8.06
N GLY A 339 -2.39 -8.81 -9.32
CA GLY A 339 -2.05 -10.19 -9.66
C GLY A 339 -0.69 -10.61 -9.10
N ALA A 340 0.35 -9.80 -9.33
CA ALA A 340 1.68 -10.05 -8.77
C ALA A 340 1.67 -10.05 -7.23
N GLY A 341 0.92 -9.15 -6.60
CA GLY A 341 0.69 -9.13 -5.16
C GLY A 341 0.10 -10.42 -4.63
N LEU A 342 -1.07 -10.78 -5.12
CA LEU A 342 -1.83 -11.92 -4.62
C LEU A 342 -1.13 -13.26 -4.91
N ASP A 343 -0.54 -13.44 -6.11
CA ASP A 343 0.21 -14.65 -6.46
C ASP A 343 1.49 -14.83 -5.62
N SER A 344 2.03 -13.72 -5.09
CA SER A 344 3.28 -13.69 -4.32
C SER A 344 3.11 -13.95 -2.82
N LEU A 345 1.88 -13.85 -2.31
CA LEU A 345 1.57 -14.01 -0.91
C LEU A 345 1.07 -15.42 -0.64
N ILE A 346 1.64 -16.05 0.39
CA ILE A 346 1.09 -17.26 1.00
C ILE A 346 0.30 -16.82 2.22
N VAL A 347 -0.96 -17.22 2.30
CA VAL A 347 -1.87 -16.82 3.39
C VAL A 347 -2.48 -18.02 4.09
N ASP A 348 -3.09 -17.79 5.25
CA ASP A 348 -3.91 -18.82 5.88
C ASP A 348 -5.20 -19.12 5.09
N LYS A 349 -5.78 -20.29 5.36
CA LYS A 349 -6.98 -20.77 4.67
C LYS A 349 -8.22 -19.90 4.87
N ASP A 350 -8.30 -19.19 6.00
CA ASP A 350 -9.46 -18.38 6.36
C ASP A 350 -9.29 -16.92 5.92
N MET A 351 -8.13 -16.54 5.40
CA MET A 351 -7.86 -15.21 4.85
C MET A 351 -8.73 -14.89 3.64
N SER A 352 -9.47 -13.79 3.71
CA SER A 352 -10.20 -13.21 2.59
C SER A 352 -9.46 -12.02 1.95
N LEU A 353 -9.91 -11.61 0.75
CA LEU A 353 -9.43 -10.37 0.12
C LEU A 353 -9.75 -9.12 0.94
N TRP A 354 -10.82 -9.16 1.74
CA TRP A 354 -11.19 -8.05 2.63
C TRP A 354 -10.20 -7.90 3.77
N ASP A 355 -9.80 -9.01 4.38
CA ASP A 355 -8.82 -9.05 5.47
C ASP A 355 -7.44 -8.58 4.97
N LEU A 356 -7.02 -9.01 3.78
CA LEU A 356 -5.81 -8.50 3.14
C LEU A 356 -5.87 -7.01 2.83
N GLY A 357 -7.03 -6.53 2.37
CA GLY A 357 -7.27 -5.10 2.17
C GLY A 357 -7.16 -4.33 3.48
N SER A 358 -7.82 -4.82 4.54
CA SER A 358 -7.78 -4.26 5.89
C SER A 358 -6.34 -4.18 6.42
N MET A 359 -5.61 -5.30 6.35
CA MET A 359 -4.19 -5.39 6.72
C MET A 359 -3.33 -4.38 5.96
N PHE A 360 -3.53 -4.24 4.65
CA PHE A 360 -2.78 -3.28 3.84
C PHE A 360 -3.04 -1.84 4.27
N TRP A 361 -4.30 -1.47 4.48
CA TRP A 361 -4.67 -0.12 4.90
C TRP A 361 -4.20 0.20 6.31
N ALA A 362 -4.31 -0.73 7.25
CA ALA A 362 -3.79 -0.57 8.60
C ALA A 362 -2.26 -0.43 8.61
N MET A 363 -1.54 -1.28 7.87
CA MET A 363 -0.09 -1.15 7.72
C MET A 363 0.32 0.21 7.14
N LYS A 364 -0.43 0.70 6.15
CA LYS A 364 -0.21 2.03 5.57
C LYS A 364 -0.46 3.13 6.59
N GLY A 365 -1.55 3.04 7.37
CA GLY A 365 -1.88 3.98 8.44
C GLY A 365 -0.77 4.06 9.49
N VAL A 366 -0.36 2.92 10.04
CA VAL A 366 0.75 2.84 11.00
C VAL A 366 2.04 3.44 10.41
N SER A 367 2.34 3.12 9.16
CA SER A 367 3.53 3.66 8.47
C SER A 367 3.45 5.16 8.17
N GLY A 368 2.24 5.70 8.02
CA GLY A 368 1.95 7.11 7.80
C GLY A 368 1.90 7.96 9.08
N GLY A 369 1.93 7.31 10.26
CA GLY A 369 1.87 7.97 11.57
C GLY A 369 0.50 7.94 12.24
N ASP A 370 -0.49 7.28 11.64
CA ASP A 370 -1.86 7.16 12.17
C ASP A 370 -2.04 5.97 13.15
N GLY A 371 -0.94 5.30 13.53
CA GLY A 371 -0.94 4.18 14.45
C GLY A 371 0.40 4.02 15.18
N THR A 372 0.54 2.94 15.95
CA THR A 372 1.72 2.68 16.77
C THR A 372 2.66 1.71 16.08
N SER A 373 3.93 2.06 15.93
CA SER A 373 4.98 1.16 15.46
C SER A 373 6.02 0.96 16.55
N MET A 374 6.25 -0.30 16.95
CA MET A 374 7.15 -0.63 18.04
C MET A 374 7.90 -1.95 17.82
N ASN A 375 8.98 -2.14 18.57
CA ASN A 375 9.63 -3.44 18.71
C ASN A 375 9.02 -4.19 19.89
N MET A 376 9.00 -5.53 19.81
CA MET A 376 8.63 -6.38 20.94
C MET A 376 9.44 -6.00 22.18
N PRO A 377 8.81 -5.75 23.35
CA PRO A 377 9.53 -5.40 24.57
C PRO A 377 10.52 -6.48 24.98
N ILE A 378 11.78 -6.09 25.22
CA ILE A 378 12.87 -6.99 25.62
C ILE A 378 13.41 -6.64 27.01
N SER A 379 13.83 -7.64 27.79
CA SER A 379 14.44 -7.45 29.12
C SER A 379 15.96 -7.67 29.12
N GLY A 380 16.54 -8.08 27.99
CA GLY A 380 17.97 -8.34 27.85
C GLY A 380 18.27 -9.44 26.83
N SER A 381 19.42 -10.11 27.00
CA SER A 381 19.81 -11.24 26.17
C SER A 381 20.39 -12.39 26.99
N VAL A 382 20.11 -13.63 26.60
CA VAL A 382 20.70 -14.85 27.18
C VAL A 382 21.38 -15.63 26.06
N GLY A 383 22.68 -15.91 26.20
CA GLY A 383 23.44 -16.65 25.18
C GLY A 383 23.50 -15.96 23.80
N GLY A 384 23.27 -14.64 23.74
CA GLY A 384 23.17 -13.87 22.49
C GLY A 384 21.76 -13.86 21.86
N ASN A 385 20.77 -14.53 22.46
CA ASN A 385 19.36 -14.46 22.06
C ASN A 385 18.63 -13.37 22.84
N LEU A 386 17.66 -12.71 22.23
CA LEU A 386 16.89 -11.63 22.86
C LEU A 386 15.76 -12.20 23.72
N VAL A 387 15.62 -11.76 24.96
CA VAL A 387 14.57 -12.24 25.86
C VAL A 387 13.47 -11.20 25.96
N TRP A 388 12.22 -11.62 25.79
CA TRP A 388 11.06 -10.75 25.93
C TRP A 388 10.80 -10.36 27.38
N ASP A 389 10.45 -9.10 27.60
CA ASP A 389 10.02 -8.62 28.92
C ASP A 389 8.60 -9.11 29.20
N LYS A 390 8.48 -10.21 29.95
CA LYS A 390 7.20 -10.87 30.24
C LYS A 390 6.16 -9.93 30.87
N ALA A 391 6.59 -8.96 31.68
CA ALA A 391 5.65 -8.04 32.33
C ALA A 391 5.09 -7.05 31.30
N LYS A 392 5.96 -6.43 30.51
CA LYS A 392 5.55 -5.52 29.43
C LYS A 392 4.75 -6.24 28.34
N VAL A 393 5.15 -7.45 27.95
CA VAL A 393 4.42 -8.26 26.97
C VAL A 393 3.03 -8.61 27.49
N LYS A 394 2.89 -8.98 28.77
CA LYS A 394 1.57 -9.25 29.34
C LYS A 394 0.67 -8.01 29.31
N THR A 395 1.19 -6.84 29.65
CA THR A 395 0.44 -5.58 29.53
C THR A 395 0.06 -5.31 28.08
N LEU A 396 1.01 -5.41 27.15
CA LEU A 396 0.77 -5.21 25.72
C LEU A 396 -0.34 -6.15 25.21
N VAL A 397 -0.27 -7.44 25.51
CA VAL A 397 -1.28 -8.42 25.06
C VAL A 397 -2.65 -8.14 25.66
N ASN A 398 -2.73 -7.71 26.91
CA ASN A 398 -4.00 -7.29 27.50
C ASN A 398 -4.56 -6.05 26.80
N GLU A 399 -3.72 -5.06 26.50
CA GLU A 399 -4.14 -3.87 25.76
C GLU A 399 -4.67 -4.27 24.37
N LEU A 400 -3.94 -5.11 23.62
CA LEU A 400 -4.39 -5.57 22.31
C LEU A 400 -5.67 -6.42 22.37
N ASN A 401 -5.78 -7.34 23.34
CA ASN A 401 -6.95 -8.22 23.45
C ASN A 401 -8.24 -7.46 23.82
N ASN A 402 -8.13 -6.30 24.47
CA ASN A 402 -9.26 -5.46 24.83
C ASN A 402 -9.45 -4.28 23.85
N ASP A 403 -8.70 -4.26 22.74
CA ASP A 403 -8.61 -3.11 21.82
C ASP A 403 -8.41 -1.80 22.60
N GLU A 404 -7.43 -1.75 23.50
CA GLU A 404 -7.03 -0.55 24.21
C GLU A 404 -5.83 0.09 23.52
N LYS A 405 -5.72 1.42 23.62
CA LYS A 405 -4.57 2.14 23.08
C LYS A 405 -3.29 1.66 23.75
N VAL A 406 -2.35 1.17 22.94
CA VAL A 406 -1.06 0.66 23.43
C VAL A 406 -0.28 1.76 24.17
N THR A 407 0.03 1.48 25.44
CA THR A 407 0.84 2.38 26.29
C THR A 407 2.27 1.88 26.48
N VAL A 408 2.50 0.60 26.19
CA VAL A 408 3.80 -0.03 26.30
C VAL A 408 4.75 0.50 25.22
N SER A 409 5.91 1.01 25.64
CA SER A 409 6.99 1.38 24.71
C SER A 409 7.95 0.22 24.48
N GLY A 410 8.37 0.05 23.23
CA GLY A 410 9.54 -0.73 22.88
C GLY A 410 10.80 -0.04 23.41
N ASN A 411 11.84 -0.82 23.75
CA ASN A 411 13.12 -0.27 24.21
C ASN A 411 13.94 0.34 23.08
#